data_AF-A0A822EMQ2-F1
#
_entry.id   AF-A0A822EMQ2-F1
#
_cell.length_a   1.000
_cell.length_b   1.000
_cell.length_c   1.000
_cell.angle_alpha   90.00
_cell.angle_beta   90.00
_cell.angle_gamma   90.00
#
_symmetry.space_group_name_H-M   'P 1'
#
loop_
_entity.id
_entity.type
_entity.pdbx_description
1 polymer ?
#
loop_
_entity_poly.entity_id
_entity_poly.type
_entity_poly.pdbx_seq_one_letter_code
_entity_poly.pdbx_strand_id
1 'polypeptide(L)'
;DFGLARIKSFPTKTYSHEVVTLWYRPPDVLLGSTEYSTPIDIWAVGCIFYEMACGRPLFAGTKVDEELYLIFKCLGTPNEKTLPGVTTNPDFQALRFPFYHGESLNHLAPRLDQNGIDLLEKFLRYNPHSRISAHDAMMHKFFSCYPPVVHTLGPLQSILDLNEIYLTKDHGSKLITASLMKTAISKRSSVHL
;
A
#
# COMPACT_ATOMS: atom_id res chain seq x y z
N ASP A 1 -11.23 -5.70 -16.31
CA ASP A 1 -11.26 -6.58 -15.13
C ASP A 1 -12.29 -6.00 -14.16
N PHE A 2 -13.39 -6.72 -13.91
CA PHE A 2 -14.59 -6.22 -13.19
C PHE A 2 -14.88 -7.02 -11.92
N GLY A 3 -13.92 -7.78 -11.39
CA GLY A 3 -14.14 -8.78 -10.35
C GLY A 3 -14.88 -8.31 -9.08
N LEU A 4 -14.90 -6.99 -8.80
CA LEU A 4 -15.52 -6.42 -7.59
C LEU A 4 -16.30 -5.11 -7.80
N ALA A 5 -16.49 -4.62 -9.03
CA ALA A 5 -17.15 -3.33 -9.25
C ALA A 5 -18.64 -3.35 -8.81
N ARG A 6 -19.07 -2.33 -8.04
CA ARG A 6 -20.45 -2.17 -7.56
C ARG A 6 -20.95 -0.73 -7.75
N ILE A 7 -22.21 -0.60 -8.17
CA ILE A 7 -22.91 0.69 -8.28
C ILE A 7 -23.38 1.09 -6.88
N LYS A 8 -23.08 2.33 -6.47
CA LYS A 8 -23.26 2.89 -5.11
C LYS A 8 -24.72 2.97 -4.60
N SER A 9 -25.72 2.41 -5.30
CA SER A 9 -27.14 2.75 -5.12
C SER A 9 -28.05 1.67 -4.52
N PHE A 10 -27.57 0.51 -4.05
CA PHE A 10 -28.44 -0.49 -3.43
C PHE A 10 -27.85 -1.14 -2.18
N PRO A 11 -28.61 -1.21 -1.05
CA PRO A 11 -28.18 -1.92 0.14
C PRO A 11 -28.35 -3.43 -0.12
N THR A 12 -27.25 -4.14 -0.34
CA THR A 12 -27.29 -5.60 -0.56
C THR A 12 -26.60 -6.34 0.59
N LYS A 13 -27.37 -7.26 1.17
CA LYS A 13 -27.04 -8.13 2.31
C LYS A 13 -25.95 -9.15 1.98
N THR A 14 -25.11 -9.41 2.99
CA THR A 14 -24.32 -10.63 3.27
C THR A 14 -23.39 -11.14 2.16
N TYR A 15 -22.09 -10.88 2.34
CA TYR A 15 -20.99 -11.31 1.48
C TYR A 15 -20.35 -12.62 1.99
N SER A 16 -19.97 -13.50 1.07
CA SER A 16 -19.14 -14.69 1.32
C SER A 16 -17.65 -14.31 1.32
N HIS A 17 -16.93 -14.60 2.42
CA HIS A 17 -15.60 -14.09 2.76
C HIS A 17 -14.40 -14.68 1.95
N GLU A 18 -14.61 -15.63 1.03
CA GLU A 18 -13.54 -16.58 0.64
C GLU A 18 -12.92 -16.41 -0.77
N VAL A 19 -13.26 -15.40 -1.59
CA VAL A 19 -12.70 -15.33 -2.97
C VAL A 19 -12.17 -13.95 -3.36
N VAL A 20 -11.27 -13.38 -2.53
CA VAL A 20 -10.48 -12.20 -2.91
C VAL A 20 -9.08 -12.30 -2.29
N THR A 21 -8.04 -12.02 -3.06
CA THR A 21 -6.64 -11.92 -2.58
C THR A 21 -6.56 -10.97 -1.38
N LEU A 22 -6.13 -11.48 -0.23
CA LEU A 22 -6.09 -10.74 1.04
C LEU A 22 -5.10 -9.56 1.03
N TRP A 23 -4.05 -9.65 0.21
CA TRP A 23 -2.86 -8.80 0.18
C TRP A 23 -3.12 -7.30 -0.03
N TYR A 24 -4.31 -6.97 -0.54
CA TYR A 24 -4.71 -5.61 -0.87
C TYR A 24 -5.89 -5.14 -0.01
N ARG A 25 -6.31 -5.91 1.00
CA ARG A 25 -7.44 -5.60 1.87
C ARG A 25 -6.98 -4.70 3.02
N PRO A 26 -7.69 -3.60 3.32
CA PRO A 26 -7.27 -2.70 4.37
C PRO A 26 -7.59 -3.23 5.78
N PRO A 27 -6.86 -2.77 6.81
CA PRO A 27 -6.99 -3.27 8.18
C PRO A 27 -8.35 -3.02 8.82
N ASP A 28 -9.04 -1.92 8.49
CA ASP A 28 -10.39 -1.64 8.98
C ASP A 28 -11.41 -2.68 8.48
N VAL A 29 -11.33 -3.10 7.22
CA VAL A 29 -12.18 -4.17 6.66
C VAL A 29 -11.80 -5.53 7.25
N LEU A 30 -10.50 -5.80 7.44
CA LEU A 30 -10.02 -7.03 8.10
C LEU A 30 -10.47 -7.11 9.57
N LEU A 31 -10.69 -5.98 10.23
CA LEU A 31 -11.24 -5.84 11.58
C LEU A 31 -12.76 -5.66 11.62
N GLY A 32 -13.47 -6.06 10.55
CA GLY A 32 -14.92 -6.17 10.54
C GLY A 32 -15.69 -4.88 10.19
N SER A 33 -15.03 -3.82 9.72
CA SER A 33 -15.75 -2.64 9.24
C SER A 33 -16.71 -2.99 8.10
N THR A 34 -17.95 -2.50 8.19
CA THR A 34 -18.97 -2.65 7.15
C THR A 34 -19.07 -1.41 6.26
N GLU A 35 -18.24 -0.39 6.48
CA GLU A 35 -18.24 0.83 5.66
C GLU A 35 -17.49 0.59 4.36
N TYR A 36 -18.22 0.17 3.32
CA TYR A 36 -17.67 0.03 1.98
C TYR A 36 -17.68 1.38 1.25
N SER A 37 -16.50 1.98 1.11
CA SER A 37 -16.33 3.28 0.47
C SER A 37 -15.04 3.34 -0.35
N THR A 38 -14.91 4.40 -1.16
CA THR A 38 -13.78 4.58 -2.08
C THR A 38 -12.38 4.57 -1.43
N PRO A 39 -12.18 4.96 -0.14
CA PRO A 39 -10.89 4.82 0.53
C PRO A 39 -10.37 3.37 0.67
N ILE A 40 -11.21 2.35 0.49
CA ILE A 40 -10.74 0.95 0.45
C ILE A 40 -9.80 0.76 -0.74
N ASP A 41 -10.16 1.28 -1.91
CA ASP A 41 -9.34 1.20 -3.13
C ASP A 41 -8.01 1.94 -2.96
N ILE A 42 -8.00 3.03 -2.18
CA ILE A 42 -6.78 3.81 -1.92
C ILE A 42 -5.73 3.01 -1.14
N TRP A 43 -6.14 2.14 -0.21
CA TRP A 43 -5.21 1.24 0.46
C TRP A 43 -4.58 0.25 -0.52
N ALA A 44 -5.39 -0.34 -1.39
CA ALA A 44 -4.92 -1.25 -2.43
C ALA A 44 -3.94 -0.54 -3.39
N VAL A 45 -4.21 0.72 -3.76
CA VAL A 45 -3.28 1.56 -4.53
C VAL A 45 -1.94 1.70 -3.79
N GLY A 46 -1.94 1.92 -2.47
CA GLY A 46 -0.70 1.97 -1.68
C GLY A 46 0.10 0.66 -1.74
N CYS A 47 -0.58 -0.47 -1.58
CA CYS A 47 0.05 -1.80 -1.66
C CYS A 47 0.64 -2.08 -3.06
N ILE A 48 -0.11 -1.76 -4.12
CA ILE A 48 0.34 -1.92 -5.51
C ILE A 48 1.46 -0.94 -5.84
N PHE A 49 1.40 0.30 -5.34
CA PHE A 49 2.44 1.31 -5.53
C PHE A 49 3.78 0.84 -4.93
N TYR A 50 3.74 0.27 -3.73
CA TYR A 50 4.90 -0.40 -3.15
C TYR A 50 5.40 -1.56 -4.01
N GLU A 51 4.48 -2.42 -4.46
CA GLU A 51 4.81 -3.62 -5.25
C GLU A 51 5.46 -3.26 -6.59
N MET A 52 4.98 -2.21 -7.28
CA MET A 52 5.62 -1.67 -8.48
C MET A 52 7.04 -1.16 -8.20
N ALA A 53 7.25 -0.49 -7.05
CA ALA A 53 8.56 0.01 -6.68
C ALA A 53 9.54 -1.11 -6.28
N CYS A 54 9.05 -2.17 -5.63
CA CYS A 54 9.91 -3.18 -4.98
C CYS A 54 9.94 -4.54 -5.69
N GLY A 55 9.02 -4.80 -6.61
CA GLY A 55 8.87 -6.06 -7.33
C GLY A 55 8.35 -7.22 -6.48
N ARG A 56 7.79 -6.94 -5.29
CA ARG A 56 7.22 -7.92 -4.37
C ARG A 56 6.04 -7.32 -3.59
N PRO A 57 5.04 -8.12 -3.19
CA PRO A 57 3.92 -7.64 -2.40
C PRO A 57 4.38 -7.05 -1.07
N LEU A 58 3.65 -6.04 -0.59
CA LEU A 58 3.90 -5.40 0.70
C LEU A 58 3.42 -6.28 1.86
N PHE A 59 2.19 -6.78 1.74
CA PHE A 59 1.54 -7.68 2.69
C PHE A 59 1.10 -8.91 1.91
N ALA A 60 1.54 -10.09 2.34
CA ALA A 60 1.34 -11.34 1.61
C ALA A 60 0.83 -12.45 2.54
N GLY A 61 -0.12 -12.11 3.41
CA GLY A 61 -0.72 -13.05 4.35
C GLY A 61 -1.62 -14.05 3.64
N THR A 62 -1.67 -15.27 4.19
CA THR A 62 -2.54 -16.36 3.71
C THR A 62 -3.86 -16.44 4.48
N LYS A 63 -3.92 -15.76 5.63
CA LYS A 63 -5.09 -15.68 6.52
C LYS A 63 -5.26 -14.26 7.05
N VAL A 64 -6.44 -13.92 7.57
CA VAL A 64 -6.78 -12.58 8.08
C VAL A 64 -5.87 -12.16 9.24
N ASP A 65 -5.59 -13.06 10.17
CA ASP A 65 -4.70 -12.84 11.31
C ASP A 65 -3.25 -12.62 10.87
N GLU A 66 -2.78 -13.39 9.88
CA GLU A 66 -1.45 -13.23 9.29
C GLU A 66 -1.32 -11.90 8.52
N GLU A 67 -2.35 -11.52 7.75
CA GLU A 67 -2.38 -10.26 7.01
C GLU A 67 -2.33 -9.06 7.98
N LEU A 68 -3.15 -9.08 9.04
CA LEU A 68 -3.11 -8.06 10.10
C LEU A 68 -1.76 -8.03 10.82
N TYR A 69 -1.15 -9.20 11.08
CA TYR A 69 0.20 -9.27 11.65
C TYR A 69 1.22 -8.54 10.77
N LEU A 70 1.23 -8.80 9.45
CA LEU A 70 2.17 -8.15 8.52
C LEU A 70 1.96 -6.64 8.47
N ILE A 71 0.70 -6.20 8.44
CA ILE A 71 0.34 -4.78 8.48
C ILE A 71 0.86 -4.13 9.76
N PHE A 72 0.59 -4.72 10.93
CA PHE A 72 0.98 -4.14 12.22
C PHE A 72 2.49 -4.19 12.43
N LYS A 73 3.17 -5.21 11.90
CA LYS A 73 4.62 -5.28 11.95
C LYS A 73 5.27 -4.15 11.14
N CYS A 74 4.68 -3.82 9.99
CA CYS A 74 5.14 -2.77 9.09
C CYS A 74 4.78 -1.36 9.58
N LEU A 75 3.50 -1.11 9.91
CA LEU A 75 2.98 0.23 10.20
C LEU A 75 2.85 0.54 11.70
N GLY A 76 3.12 -0.45 12.55
CA GLY A 76 2.92 -0.38 14.00
C GLY A 76 1.50 -0.76 14.41
N THR A 77 1.32 -1.19 15.65
CA THR A 77 0.00 -1.55 16.18
C THR A 77 -0.90 -0.31 16.26
N PRO A 78 -2.13 -0.36 15.72
CA PRO A 78 -3.02 0.81 15.75
C PRO A 78 -3.43 1.16 17.18
N ASN A 79 -3.71 2.45 17.40
CA ASN A 79 -4.23 3.00 18.65
C ASN A 79 -5.35 4.00 18.33
N GLU A 80 -5.98 4.57 19.37
CA GLU A 80 -7.10 5.50 19.24
C GLU A 80 -6.80 6.76 18.40
N LYS A 81 -5.52 7.14 18.27
CA LYS A 81 -5.14 8.26 17.40
C LYS A 81 -5.08 7.85 15.93
N THR A 82 -4.60 6.63 15.63
CA THR A 82 -4.41 6.16 14.25
C THR A 82 -5.66 5.50 13.67
N LEU A 83 -6.45 4.84 14.53
CA LEU A 83 -7.73 4.20 14.20
C LEU A 83 -8.68 4.35 15.40
N PRO A 84 -9.51 5.40 15.44
CA PRO A 84 -10.46 5.61 16.52
C PRO A 84 -11.42 4.42 16.71
N GLY A 85 -11.65 4.02 17.96
CA GLY A 85 -12.51 2.89 18.33
C GLY A 85 -11.83 1.51 18.27
N VAL A 86 -10.57 1.43 17.83
CA VAL A 86 -9.86 0.14 17.68
C VAL A 86 -9.68 -0.58 19.01
N THR A 87 -9.45 0.14 20.12
CA THR A 87 -9.26 -0.48 21.44
C THR A 87 -10.53 -1.13 21.98
N THR A 88 -11.70 -0.73 21.48
CA THR A 88 -13.01 -1.30 21.83
C THR A 88 -13.52 -2.32 20.81
N ASN A 89 -12.80 -2.53 19.70
CA ASN A 89 -13.19 -3.48 18.67
C ASN A 89 -12.97 -4.93 19.16
N PRO A 90 -14.00 -5.80 19.17
CA PRO A 90 -13.90 -7.16 19.70
C PRO A 90 -12.98 -8.05 18.87
N ASP A 91 -12.97 -7.90 17.54
CA ASP A 91 -12.10 -8.69 16.65
C ASP A 91 -10.62 -8.32 16.89
N PHE A 92 -10.32 -7.04 17.08
CA PHE A 92 -8.99 -6.58 17.44
C PHE A 92 -8.53 -7.14 18.81
N GLN A 93 -9.39 -7.08 19.83
CA GLN A 93 -9.08 -7.61 21.16
C GLN A 93 -8.89 -9.13 21.17
N ALA A 94 -9.67 -9.87 20.36
CA ALA A 94 -9.60 -11.32 20.28
C ALA A 94 -8.26 -11.83 19.73
N LEU A 95 -7.64 -11.08 18.81
CA LEU A 95 -6.38 -11.46 18.16
C LEU A 95 -5.15 -11.34 19.08
N ARG A 96 -5.23 -10.55 20.18
CA ARG A 96 -4.19 -10.42 21.20
C ARG A 96 -2.77 -10.17 20.65
N PHE A 97 -2.66 -9.33 19.62
CA PHE A 97 -1.35 -8.99 19.05
C PHE A 97 -0.44 -8.29 20.08
N PRO A 98 0.88 -8.56 20.06
CA PRO A 98 1.82 -7.73 20.79
C PRO A 98 1.90 -6.33 20.18
N PHE A 99 2.46 -5.39 20.93
CA PHE A 99 2.67 -4.03 20.45
C PHE A 99 3.88 -3.97 19.51
N TYR A 100 3.69 -3.38 18.33
CA TYR A 100 4.72 -3.11 17.33
C TYR A 100 4.87 -1.61 17.11
N HIS A 101 6.11 -1.12 17.01
CA HIS A 101 6.40 0.29 16.75
C HIS A 101 6.25 0.70 15.27
N GLY A 102 6.22 -0.26 14.35
CA GLY A 102 6.32 -0.02 12.91
C GLY A 102 7.76 0.18 12.44
N GLU A 103 7.97 0.01 11.15
CA GLU A 103 9.24 0.20 10.45
C GLU A 103 9.17 1.45 9.56
N SER A 104 10.32 2.07 9.27
CA SER A 104 10.34 3.18 8.32
C SER A 104 10.10 2.66 6.90
N LEU A 105 9.06 3.16 6.23
CA LEU A 105 8.78 2.81 4.83
C LEU A 105 9.95 3.14 3.89
N ASN A 106 10.79 4.13 4.23
CA ASN A 106 12.02 4.43 3.49
C ASN A 106 12.95 3.22 3.37
N HIS A 107 13.07 2.41 4.43
CA HIS A 107 13.90 1.20 4.41
C HIS A 107 13.26 0.07 3.62
N LEU A 108 11.93 -0.01 3.62
CA LEU A 108 11.17 -1.05 2.92
C LEU A 108 11.07 -0.80 1.41
N ALA A 109 11.07 0.47 0.99
CA ALA A 109 10.96 0.90 -0.40
C ALA A 109 12.12 1.82 -0.81
N PRO A 110 13.37 1.34 -0.85
CA PRO A 110 14.56 2.17 -1.10
C PRO A 110 14.63 2.78 -2.51
N ARG A 111 13.72 2.38 -3.42
CA ARG A 111 13.60 2.94 -4.78
C ARG A 111 12.68 4.16 -4.84
N LEU A 112 11.90 4.41 -3.80
CA LEU A 112 11.06 5.60 -3.72
C LEU A 112 11.88 6.76 -3.15
N ASP A 113 11.72 7.94 -3.75
CA ASP A 113 12.23 9.19 -3.19
C ASP A 113 11.36 9.65 -2.02
N GLN A 114 11.72 10.78 -1.41
CA GLN A 114 10.97 11.31 -0.26
C GLN A 114 9.50 11.61 -0.60
N ASN A 115 9.21 12.07 -1.82
CA ASN A 115 7.83 12.32 -2.27
C ASN A 115 7.05 11.01 -2.48
N GLY A 116 7.72 9.96 -2.97
CA GLY A 116 7.13 8.63 -3.13
C GLY A 116 6.81 8.00 -1.78
N ILE A 117 7.71 8.11 -0.81
CA ILE A 117 7.45 7.62 0.55
C ILE A 117 6.32 8.40 1.21
N ASP A 118 6.33 9.73 1.10
CA ASP A 118 5.26 10.58 1.61
C ASP A 118 3.89 10.25 0.98
N LEU A 119 3.84 9.96 -0.32
CA LEU A 119 2.61 9.51 -0.98
C LEU A 119 2.17 8.13 -0.50
N LEU A 120 3.11 7.18 -0.36
CA LEU A 120 2.83 5.84 0.15
C LEU A 120 2.25 5.86 1.57
N GLU A 121 2.79 6.69 2.46
CA GLU A 121 2.26 6.89 3.82
C GLU A 121 0.84 7.47 3.82
N LYS A 122 0.51 8.34 2.85
CA LYS A 122 -0.85 8.89 2.68
C LYS A 122 -1.85 7.85 2.15
N PHE A 123 -1.40 6.88 1.36
CA PHE A 123 -2.24 5.75 0.95
C PHE A 123 -2.50 4.77 2.09
N LEU A 124 -1.46 4.44 2.86
CA LEU A 124 -1.49 3.41 3.90
C LEU A 124 -1.89 3.92 5.29
N ARG A 125 -2.89 4.82 5.36
CA ARG A 125 -3.45 5.25 6.65
C ARG A 125 -4.45 4.22 7.18
N TYR A 126 -4.37 3.93 8.48
CA TYR A 126 -5.33 3.05 9.17
C TYR A 126 -6.75 3.59 9.06
N ASN A 127 -7.00 4.81 9.53
CA ASN A 127 -8.29 5.47 9.39
C ASN A 127 -8.61 5.74 7.90
N PRO A 128 -9.69 5.15 7.35
CA PRO A 128 -10.10 5.33 5.95
C PRO A 128 -10.30 6.80 5.58
N HIS A 129 -10.84 7.62 6.49
CA HIS A 129 -11.09 9.04 6.23
C HIS A 129 -9.81 9.89 6.20
N SER A 130 -8.70 9.34 6.68
CA SER A 130 -7.39 10.00 6.62
C SER A 130 -6.57 9.61 5.38
N ARG A 131 -7.05 8.68 4.56
CA ARG A 131 -6.39 8.30 3.30
C ARG A 131 -6.59 9.42 2.27
N ILE A 132 -5.53 9.72 1.52
CA ILE A 132 -5.59 10.70 0.43
C ILE A 132 -6.61 10.26 -0.63
N SER A 133 -7.37 11.20 -1.20
CA SER A 133 -8.27 10.86 -2.31
C SER A 133 -7.47 10.54 -3.59
N ALA A 134 -8.05 9.78 -4.52
CA ALA A 134 -7.41 9.51 -5.80
C ALA A 134 -7.10 10.82 -6.57
N HIS A 135 -8.03 11.79 -6.49
CA HIS A 135 -7.84 13.12 -7.07
C HIS A 135 -6.62 13.83 -6.48
N ASP A 136 -6.53 13.92 -5.15
CA ASP A 136 -5.43 14.64 -4.50
C ASP A 136 -4.10 13.92 -4.65
N ALA A 137 -4.13 12.58 -4.75
CA ALA A 137 -2.95 11.77 -5.03
C ALA A 137 -2.38 12.06 -6.43
N MET A 138 -3.22 12.24 -7.45
CA MET A 138 -2.76 12.66 -8.78
C MET A 138 -2.09 14.03 -8.75
N MET A 139 -2.50 14.92 -7.84
CA MET A 139 -1.91 16.25 -7.66
C MET A 139 -0.68 16.26 -6.72
N HIS A 140 -0.24 15.09 -6.24
CA HIS A 140 0.88 14.99 -5.31
C HIS A 140 2.22 15.36 -5.96
N LYS A 141 3.16 15.90 -5.17
CA LYS A 141 4.50 16.28 -5.63
C LYS A 141 5.30 15.15 -6.29
N PHE A 142 4.96 13.91 -5.97
CA PHE A 142 5.55 12.71 -6.59
C PHE A 142 5.35 12.70 -8.11
N PHE A 143 4.22 13.22 -8.60
CA PHE A 143 3.90 13.28 -10.03
C PHE A 143 4.28 14.61 -10.70
N SER A 144 4.99 15.52 -10.01
CA SER A 144 5.38 16.82 -10.56
C SER A 144 6.37 16.76 -11.73
N CYS A 145 6.92 15.58 -12.04
CA CYS A 145 7.74 15.37 -13.24
C CYS A 145 6.92 15.31 -14.54
N TYR A 146 5.59 15.10 -14.44
CA TYR A 146 4.70 15.07 -15.59
C TYR A 146 4.23 16.49 -15.97
N PRO A 147 3.96 16.74 -17.26
CA PRO A 147 3.52 18.05 -17.71
C PRO A 147 2.11 18.37 -17.17
N PRO A 148 1.80 19.63 -16.82
CA PRO A 148 0.51 20.02 -16.25
C PRO A 148 -0.72 19.62 -17.09
N VAL A 149 -0.54 19.47 -18.40
CA VAL A 149 -1.60 19.06 -19.35
C VAL A 149 -2.21 17.70 -18.99
N VAL A 150 -1.47 16.80 -18.33
CA VAL A 150 -1.97 15.49 -17.86
C VAL A 150 -3.23 15.64 -17.00
N HIS A 151 -3.32 16.70 -16.19
CA HIS A 151 -4.45 16.93 -15.31
C HIS A 151 -5.68 17.54 -16.02
N THR A 152 -5.55 17.88 -17.30
CA THR A 152 -6.63 18.51 -18.11
C THR A 152 -7.17 17.61 -19.21
N LEU A 153 -6.62 16.40 -19.36
CA LEU A 153 -7.07 15.42 -20.35
C LEU A 153 -8.51 14.98 -20.07
N GLY A 154 -9.29 14.84 -21.14
CA GLY A 154 -10.61 14.23 -21.08
C GLY A 154 -10.54 12.74 -20.76
N PRO A 155 -11.64 12.14 -20.24
CA PRO A 155 -11.65 10.76 -19.73
C PRO A 155 -11.36 9.68 -20.78
N LEU A 156 -11.40 10.01 -22.07
CA LEU A 156 -11.12 9.10 -23.18
C LEU A 156 -9.75 9.33 -23.84
N GLN A 157 -9.01 10.35 -23.39
CA GLN A 157 -7.69 10.68 -23.94
C GLN A 157 -6.61 9.91 -23.18
N SER A 158 -5.61 9.40 -23.90
CA SER A 158 -4.50 8.70 -23.28
C SER A 158 -3.42 9.67 -22.85
N ILE A 159 -2.80 9.42 -21.68
CA ILE A 159 -1.57 10.14 -21.30
C ILE A 159 -0.43 9.90 -22.30
N LEU A 160 -0.47 8.79 -23.04
CA LEU A 160 0.54 8.43 -24.05
C LEU A 160 0.33 9.15 -25.38
N ASP A 161 -0.75 9.90 -25.55
CA ASP A 161 -0.97 10.76 -26.72
C ASP A 161 -0.17 12.08 -26.60
N LEU A 162 0.41 12.36 -25.42
CA LEU A 162 1.26 13.53 -25.17
C LEU A 162 2.70 13.23 -25.60
N ASN A 163 3.28 14.09 -26.44
CA ASN A 163 4.64 13.92 -26.98
C ASN A 163 5.72 13.86 -25.88
N GLU A 164 5.44 14.47 -24.73
CA GLU A 164 6.33 14.54 -23.57
C GLU A 164 6.31 13.26 -22.71
N ILE A 165 5.33 12.37 -22.92
CA ILE A 165 5.15 11.14 -22.13
C ILE A 165 5.37 9.92 -23.00
N TYR A 166 6.37 9.13 -22.64
CA TYR A 166 6.68 7.89 -23.33
C TYR A 166 7.11 6.82 -22.33
N LEU A 167 6.87 5.56 -22.70
CA LEU A 167 7.35 4.44 -21.92
C LEU A 167 8.86 4.28 -22.11
N THR A 168 9.59 4.16 -21.01
CA THR A 168 11.02 3.85 -21.04
C THR A 168 11.21 2.33 -21.11
N LYS A 169 12.26 1.87 -21.81
CA LYS A 169 12.60 0.45 -21.82
C LYS A 169 13.02 0.04 -20.42
N ASP A 170 12.44 -1.04 -19.91
CA ASP A 170 12.90 -1.62 -18.66
C ASP A 170 14.33 -2.14 -18.85
N HIS A 171 15.29 -1.52 -18.17
CA HIS A 171 16.69 -1.94 -18.22
C HIS A 171 16.97 -3.18 -17.35
N GLY A 172 15.94 -3.71 -16.68
CA GLY A 172 16.07 -4.77 -15.70
C GLY A 172 16.82 -4.26 -14.49
N SER A 173 16.35 -4.60 -13.31
CA SER A 173 16.97 -4.15 -12.05
C SER A 173 18.35 -4.80 -11.84
N LYS A 174 19.40 -4.34 -12.54
CA LYS A 174 20.81 -4.70 -12.26
C LYS A 174 21.27 -4.28 -10.84
N LEU A 175 20.42 -3.58 -10.10
CA LEU A 175 20.68 -3.09 -8.74
C LEU A 175 20.28 -4.08 -7.64
N ILE A 176 19.45 -5.10 -7.91
CA ILE A 176 18.98 -6.04 -6.87
C ILE A 176 20.09 -6.99 -6.41
N THR A 177 21.02 -7.38 -7.29
CA THR A 177 22.12 -8.29 -6.94
C THR A 177 23.35 -7.60 -6.33
N ALA A 178 23.58 -6.31 -6.60
CA ALA A 178 24.80 -5.63 -6.16
C ALA A 178 24.78 -5.19 -4.68
N SER A 179 23.61 -4.92 -4.11
CA SER A 179 23.48 -4.52 -2.69
C SER A 179 23.46 -5.71 -1.73
N LEU A 180 22.80 -6.82 -2.12
CA LEU A 180 22.74 -8.04 -1.29
C LEU A 180 24.06 -8.82 -1.25
N MET A 181 24.89 -8.76 -2.30
CA MET A 181 26.20 -9.43 -2.29
C MET A 181 27.25 -8.73 -1.41
N LYS A 182 27.17 -7.41 -1.22
CA LYS A 182 28.14 -6.69 -0.37
C LYS A 182 27.97 -7.02 1.12
N THR A 183 26.73 -7.24 1.57
CA THR A 183 26.43 -7.60 2.97
C THR A 183 26.78 -9.05 3.30
N ALA A 184 26.71 -9.95 2.32
CA ALA A 184 27.08 -11.36 2.49
C ALA A 184 28.60 -11.61 2.49
N ILE A 185 29.37 -10.80 1.76
CA ILE A 185 30.84 -10.94 1.69
C ILE A 185 31.50 -10.32 2.94
N SER A 186 30.96 -9.23 3.48
CA SER A 186 31.51 -8.60 4.70
C SER A 186 31.37 -9.48 5.96
N LYS A 187 30.33 -10.32 6.05
CA LYS A 187 30.10 -11.20 7.21
C LYS A 187 30.90 -12.51 7.22
N ARG A 188 31.68 -12.82 6.17
CA ARG A 188 32.52 -14.04 6.13
C ARG A 188 33.99 -13.85 6.52
N SER A 189 34.44 -12.62 6.73
CA SER A 189 35.86 -12.33 7.02
C SER A 189 36.20 -12.07 8.49
N SER A 190 35.24 -12.19 9.42
CA SER A 190 35.45 -11.89 10.85
C SER A 190 35.40 -13.12 11.78
N VAL A 191 35.56 -14.33 11.25
CA VAL A 191 35.67 -15.55 12.07
C VAL A 191 36.91 -16.33 11.62
N HIS A 192 38.09 -15.78 11.88
CA HIS A 192 39.36 -16.51 12.05
C HIS A 192 40.44 -15.50 12.43
N LEU A 193 40.58 -15.28 13.73
CA LEU A 193 41.82 -15.06 14.48
C LEU A 193 41.47 -15.01 15.97
#